data_AF-A0AAD7EBE9-F1
#
_entry.id   AF-A0AAD7EBE9-F1
#
_cell.length_a   1.000
_cell.length_b   1.000
_cell.length_c   1.000
_cell.angle_alpha   90.00
_cell.angle_beta   90.00
_cell.angle_gamma   90.00
#
_symmetry.space_group_name_H-M   'P 1'
#
loop_
_entity.id
_entity.type
_entity.pdbx_description
1 polymer ?
#
loop_
_entity_poly.entity_id
_entity_poly.type
_entity_poly.pdbx_seq_one_letter_code
_entity_poly.pdbx_strand_id
1 'polypeptide(L)'
;QGKKDRGADRLYRILISETAYQIWKLRCIRVIKRGSDPSRYFSEAEIHNKWLACINSRLRSDIILTDQKKFGNQALNFKIVCST
;
A
#
# COMPACT_ATOMS: atom_id res chain seq x y z
N GLN A 1 -21.06 -21.68 5.13
CA GLN A 1 -21.06 -20.30 4.56
C GLN A 1 -19.98 -19.50 5.26
N GLY A 2 -19.00 -18.97 4.52
CA GLY A 2 -17.88 -18.20 5.09
C GLY A 2 -18.33 -16.83 5.57
N LYS A 3 -18.02 -16.47 6.83
CA LYS A 3 -18.26 -15.13 7.38
C LYS A 3 -17.47 -14.12 6.55
N LYS A 4 -18.13 -13.13 5.97
CA LYS A 4 -17.46 -12.02 5.27
C LYS A 4 -16.65 -11.22 6.28
N ASP A 5 -15.33 -11.23 6.13
CA ASP A 5 -14.42 -10.40 6.91
C ASP A 5 -14.27 -9.05 6.21
N ARG A 6 -15.01 -8.05 6.70
CA ARG A 6 -15.00 -6.69 6.16
C ARG A 6 -13.61 -6.05 6.25
N GLY A 7 -12.82 -6.40 7.27
CA GLY A 7 -11.45 -5.93 7.40
C GLY A 7 -10.56 -6.46 6.27
N ALA A 8 -10.71 -7.74 5.92
CA ALA A 8 -10.01 -8.34 4.80
C ALA A 8 -10.44 -7.74 3.45
N ASP A 9 -11.73 -7.49 3.25
CA ASP A 9 -12.26 -6.85 2.04
C ASP A 9 -11.71 -5.42 1.85
N ARG A 10 -11.63 -4.64 2.93
CA ARG A 10 -11.01 -3.31 2.92
C ARG A 10 -9.53 -3.39 2.58
N LEU A 11 -8.79 -4.28 3.25
CA LEU A 11 -7.36 -4.45 2.99
C LEU A 11 -7.12 -4.83 1.53
N TYR A 12 -7.95 -5.70 0.96
CA TYR A 12 -7.90 -6.09 -0.44
C TYR A 12 -8.09 -4.89 -1.38
N ARG A 13 -9.10 -4.04 -1.14
CA ARG A 13 -9.31 -2.81 -1.94
C ARG A 13 -8.12 -1.86 -1.90
N ILE A 14 -7.52 -1.67 -0.72
CA ILE A 14 -6.31 -0.86 -0.55
C ILE A 14 -5.16 -1.47 -1.35
N LEU A 15 -4.94 -2.79 -1.20
CA LEU A 15 -3.86 -3.50 -1.87
C LEU A 15 -3.97 -3.40 -3.39
N ILE A 16 -5.17 -3.54 -3.96
CA ILE A 16 -5.40 -3.39 -5.40
C ILE A 16 -5.07 -1.96 -5.87
N SER A 17 -5.56 -0.95 -5.14
CA SER A 17 -5.36 0.47 -5.50
C SER A 17 -3.89 0.87 -5.42
N GLU A 18 -3.20 0.49 -4.33
CA GLU A 18 -1.76 0.75 -4.12
C GLU A 18 -0.91 0.02 -5.17
N THR A 19 -1.26 -1.23 -5.51
CA THR A 19 -0.52 -2.00 -6.52
C THR A 19 -0.68 -1.38 -7.90
N ALA A 20 -1.88 -0.95 -8.28
CA ALA A 20 -2.12 -0.27 -9.55
C ALA A 20 -1.32 1.05 -9.65
N TYR A 21 -1.32 1.86 -8.57
CA TYR A 21 -0.52 3.08 -8.51
C TYR A 21 0.98 2.80 -8.61
N GLN A 22 1.47 1.77 -7.92
CA GLN A 22 2.87 1.38 -7.97
C GLN A 22 3.30 0.93 -9.37
N ILE A 23 2.45 0.17 -10.09
CA ILE A 23 2.69 -0.21 -11.49
C ILE A 23 2.78 1.05 -12.37
N TRP A 24 1.82 1.97 -12.23
CA TRP A 24 1.82 3.23 -12.96
C TRP A 24 3.11 4.03 -12.69
N LYS A 25 3.50 4.16 -11.42
CA LYS A 25 4.72 4.86 -11.02
C LYS A 25 5.99 4.23 -11.60
N LEU A 26 6.08 2.90 -11.58
CA LEU A 26 7.19 2.16 -12.20
C LEU A 26 7.27 2.41 -13.70
N ARG A 27 6.12 2.45 -14.40
CA ARG A 27 6.05 2.82 -15.83
C ARG A 27 6.54 4.25 -16.06
N CYS A 28 6.09 5.21 -15.27
CA CYS A 28 6.55 6.60 -15.38
C CYS A 28 8.07 6.72 -15.17
N ILE A 29 8.64 6.01 -14.19
CA ILE A 29 10.09 6.04 -13.97
C ILE A 29 10.84 5.42 -15.17
N ARG A 30 10.35 4.30 -15.71
CA ARG A 30 10.93 3.67 -16.90
C ARG A 30 10.92 4.62 -18.10
N VAL A 31 9.79 5.27 -18.39
CA VAL A 31 9.64 6.12 -19.58
C VAL A 31 10.29 7.49 -19.39
N ILE A 32 9.96 8.21 -18.31
CA ILE A 32 10.33 9.62 -18.14
C ILE A 32 11.75 9.77 -17.59
N LYS A 33 12.14 8.97 -16.59
CA LYS A 33 13.44 9.14 -15.92
C LYS A 33 14.56 8.32 -16.57
N ARG A 34 14.23 7.19 -17.17
CA ARG A 34 15.21 6.24 -17.72
C ARG A 34 15.21 6.17 -19.26
N GLY A 35 14.37 6.97 -19.91
CA GLY A 35 14.33 7.06 -21.38
C GLY A 35 13.97 5.73 -22.06
N SER A 36 13.29 4.83 -21.35
CA SER A 36 12.98 3.46 -21.81
C SER A 36 14.19 2.59 -22.13
N ASP A 37 15.39 2.94 -21.64
CA ASP A 37 16.62 2.15 -21.80
C ASP A 37 16.52 0.79 -21.06
N PRO A 38 16.54 -0.35 -21.80
CA PRO A 38 16.43 -1.69 -21.23
C PRO A 38 17.53 -2.02 -20.20
N SER A 39 18.74 -1.48 -20.36
CA SER A 39 19.86 -1.73 -19.43
C SER A 39 19.59 -1.13 -18.04
N ARG A 40 18.67 -0.18 -17.96
CA ARG A 40 18.28 0.52 -16.74
C ARG A 40 16.94 0.02 -16.21
N TYR A 41 16.40 -1.08 -16.70
CA TYR A 41 15.13 -1.61 -16.18
C TYR A 41 15.31 -2.10 -14.74
N PHE A 42 14.26 -1.95 -13.95
CA PHE A 42 14.25 -2.51 -12.61
C PHE A 42 14.31 -4.03 -12.68
N SER A 43 15.11 -4.64 -11.81
CA SER A 43 15.06 -6.09 -11.63
C SER A 43 13.77 -6.50 -10.92
N GLU A 44 13.38 -7.76 -11.05
CA GLU A 44 12.21 -8.28 -10.35
C GLU A 44 12.34 -8.15 -8.83
N ALA A 45 13.53 -8.40 -8.29
CA ALA A 45 13.83 -8.22 -6.87
C ALA A 45 13.66 -6.76 -6.41
N GLU A 46 14.12 -5.79 -7.20
CA GLU A 46 13.92 -4.36 -6.89
C GLU A 46 12.44 -3.99 -6.92
N ILE A 47 11.68 -4.50 -7.90
CA ILE A 47 10.24 -4.25 -8.00
C ILE A 47 9.52 -4.84 -6.79
N HIS A 48 9.82 -6.09 -6.44
CA HIS A 48 9.25 -6.77 -5.29
C HIS A 48 9.53 -6.04 -3.98
N ASN A 49 10.80 -5.69 -3.73
CA ASN A 49 11.19 -4.98 -2.51
C ASN A 49 10.53 -3.59 -2.40
N LYS A 50 10.41 -2.86 -3.52
CA LYS A 50 9.70 -1.58 -3.54
C LYS A 50 8.21 -1.72 -3.27
N TRP A 51 7.57 -2.72 -3.88
CA TRP A 51 6.15 -3.02 -3.66
C TRP A 51 5.90 -3.40 -2.20
N LEU A 52 6.72 -4.29 -1.64
CA LEU A 52 6.63 -4.72 -0.24
C LEU A 52 6.82 -3.54 0.72
N ALA A 53 7.81 -2.68 0.45
CA ALA A 53 8.02 -1.46 1.25
C ALA A 53 6.80 -0.51 1.21
N CYS A 54 6.15 -0.37 0.05
CA CYS A 54 4.96 0.48 -0.11
C CYS A 54 3.78 -0.06 0.71
N ILE A 55 3.47 -1.35 0.59
CA ILE A 55 2.38 -1.99 1.35
C ILE A 55 2.65 -1.92 2.85
N ASN A 56 3.87 -2.25 3.28
CA ASN A 56 4.25 -2.16 4.70
C ASN A 56 4.15 -0.74 5.23
N SER A 57 4.54 0.27 4.43
CA SER A 57 4.37 1.67 4.81
C SER A 57 2.90 2.03 4.98
N ARG A 58 2.03 1.60 4.05
CA ARG A 58 0.58 1.87 4.13
C ARG A 58 -0.05 1.20 5.34
N LEU A 59 0.28 -0.07 5.59
CA LEU A 59 -0.18 -0.80 6.78
C LEU A 59 0.27 -0.10 8.07
N ARG A 60 1.54 0.32 8.13
CA ARG A 60 2.06 1.09 9.27
C ARG A 60 1.32 2.41 9.46
N SER A 61 1.02 3.14 8.38
CA SER A 61 0.23 4.36 8.46
C SER A 61 -1.17 4.09 9.03
N ASP A 62 -1.85 3.06 8.54
CA ASP A 62 -3.18 2.67 9.05
C ASP A 62 -3.13 2.32 10.55
N ILE A 63 -2.10 1.58 11.00
CA ILE A 63 -1.91 1.25 12.43
C ILE A 63 -1.63 2.51 13.25
N ILE A 64 -0.70 3.35 12.81
CA ILE A 64 -0.30 4.59 13.50
C ILE A 64 -1.51 5.52 13.68
N LEU A 65 -2.35 5.65 12.66
CA LEU A 65 -3.54 6.49 12.73
C LEU A 65 -4.58 5.98 13.74
N THR A 66 -4.55 4.68 14.09
CA THR A 66 -5.40 4.11 15.14
C THR A 66 -4.79 4.15 16.55
N ASP A 67 -3.54 4.58 16.68
CA ASP A 67 -2.84 4.60 17.96
C ASP A 67 -3.32 5.77 18.84
N GLN A 68 -4.24 5.45 19.77
CA GLN A 68 -4.75 6.41 20.75
C GLN A 68 -3.69 6.93 21.71
N LYS A 69 -2.61 6.18 21.98
CA LYS A 69 -1.53 6.67 22.85
C LYS A 69 -0.74 7.78 22.18
N LYS A 70 -0.63 7.74 20.84
CA LYS A 70 0.17 8.69 20.07
C LYS A 70 -0.65 9.89 19.57
N PHE A 71 -1.93 9.70 19.23
CA PHE A 71 -2.78 10.77 18.66
C PHE A 71 -3.94 11.21 19.55
N GLY A 72 -4.12 10.60 20.75
CA GLY A 72 -5.17 10.99 21.69
C GLY A 72 -6.56 11.01 21.04
N ASN A 73 -7.26 12.13 21.18
CA ASN A 73 -8.60 12.34 20.60
C ASN A 73 -8.63 12.50 19.07
N GLN A 74 -7.47 12.63 18.41
CA GLN A 74 -7.37 12.69 16.95
C GLN A 74 -7.14 11.30 16.31
N ALA A 75 -6.96 10.27 17.13
CA ALA A 75 -6.81 8.90 16.63
C ALA A 75 -8.09 8.40 15.96
N LEU A 76 -7.94 7.76 14.81
CA LEU A 76 -9.05 7.07 14.16
C LEU A 76 -9.51 5.90 15.03
N ASN A 77 -10.82 5.71 15.14
CA ASN A 77 -11.36 4.57 15.87
C ASN A 77 -10.92 3.27 15.19
N PHE A 78 -10.29 2.36 15.94
CA PHE A 78 -9.82 1.06 15.45
C PHE A 78 -10.91 0.26 14.72
N LYS A 79 -12.19 0.41 15.13
CA LYS A 79 -13.32 -0.21 14.44
C LYS A 79 -13.41 0.21 12.97
N ILE A 80 -13.02 1.43 12.60
CA ILE A 80 -13.04 1.90 11.20
C ILE A 80 -12.12 1.04 10.32
N VAL A 81 -10.99 0.59 10.85
CA VAL A 81 -10.07 -0.32 10.15
C VAL A 81 -10.70 -1.71 9.98
N CYS A 82 -11.54 -2.14 10.91
CA CYS A 82 -12.18 -3.46 10.91
C CYS A 82 -13.60 -3.52 10.29
N SER A 83 -14.32 -2.41 10.10
CA SER A 83 -15.80 -2.44 10.00
C SER A 83 -16.45 -1.84 8.75
N THR A 84 -15.79 -1.79 7.59
CA THR A 84 -16.39 -1.22 6.36
C THR A 84 -16.28 -2.18 5.18
#